data_AF-A0A1E4SIA2-F1
#
_entry.id   AF-A0A1E4SIA2-F1
#
_cell.length_a   1.000
_cell.length_b   1.000
_cell.length_c   1.000
_cell.angle_alpha   90.00
_cell.angle_beta   90.00
_cell.angle_gamma   90.00
#
_symmetry.space_group_name_H-M   'P 1'
#
loop_
_entity.id
_entity.type
_entity.pdbx_description
1 polymer ?
#
loop_
_entity_poly.entity_id
_entity_poly.type
_entity_poly.pdbx_seq_one_letter_code
_entity_poly.pdbx_strand_id
1 'polypeptide(L)'
;MAKRVGYLVVRTGPQGDEAIIPQGESNHDIEDEVQDWRNLSKSLGSSTKTQAAIPKRGEKEFEPDGTSVQNRALQESRESMYEALSGLRGHSLKQKLVAVWMSDQGQSIVVHAKGNYFRDVGIPVNIGTKVRGGLMLSPLETVYLVERGSMVCYLGDAHYEQWLYNDTKDFDYDSLVMLDLGFLYAIVAETSHFDVDQYQVYSYLKRHGYLILQTKAKEQREHQAKTINAKQQAHKSTPETHKSIPDTRNLSSGLMFLLGIGRKLSQATSYWGSLFSTLIHHCKKALVYIQSKLISMGVFAVPTSHSLHYFTKHYFNYTEVFQSLRITPSSAVPAPSSTSLSFQLVFDVWKPTTSFSKKSPPPPDFQLCVVNTDHSNFPSLATIRSLFEVVNKEEPVKPTEKKPKKKSTLPPTKKELKYQRQLERQARLDAKVQQRNLYLKTRDNKLKFGSSGVNVIIATVNQGILNFVNLSEADFELKEIEDLDVIYPGKDHGIVYMDG
;
A
#
# COMPACT_ATOMS: atom_id res chain seq x y z
N MET A 1 -19.86 -76.59 12.88
CA MET A 1 -21.33 -76.72 12.91
C MET A 1 -21.89 -75.60 13.79
N ALA A 2 -23.04 -75.06 13.38
CA ALA A 2 -23.92 -74.13 14.11
C ALA A 2 -23.52 -72.63 14.19
N LYS A 3 -24.32 -71.85 13.44
CA LYS A 3 -24.44 -70.39 13.38
C LYS A 3 -24.90 -69.81 14.72
N ARG A 4 -24.44 -68.60 15.07
CA ARG A 4 -25.13 -67.70 16.01
C ARG A 4 -25.42 -66.38 15.31
N VAL A 5 -26.71 -66.13 15.05
CA VAL A 5 -27.28 -64.79 14.96
C VAL A 5 -28.60 -64.84 15.73
N GLY A 6 -28.75 -63.98 16.72
CA GLY A 6 -29.96 -63.80 17.52
C GLY A 6 -29.90 -62.45 18.22
N TYR A 7 -30.89 -61.60 17.94
CA TYR A 7 -30.93 -60.17 18.21
C TYR A 7 -31.30 -59.81 19.66
N LEU A 8 -30.71 -58.68 20.09
CA LEU A 8 -31.23 -57.53 20.84
C LEU A 8 -32.45 -57.72 21.78
N VAL A 9 -32.26 -57.43 23.08
CA VAL A 9 -33.23 -56.69 23.89
C VAL A 9 -32.48 -55.76 24.84
N VAL A 10 -32.76 -54.47 24.69
CA VAL A 10 -32.28 -53.34 25.48
C VAL A 10 -33.01 -53.31 26.82
N ARG A 11 -32.27 -53.14 27.93
CA ARG A 11 -32.79 -52.52 29.16
C ARG A 11 -31.78 -51.50 29.65
N THR A 12 -32.26 -50.26 29.77
CA THR A 12 -31.55 -49.07 30.22
C THR A 12 -31.24 -49.13 31.72
N GLY A 13 -30.02 -48.70 32.07
CA GLY A 13 -29.56 -48.46 33.44
C GLY A 13 -29.06 -47.01 33.60
N PRO A 14 -28.96 -46.52 34.85
CA PRO A 14 -29.12 -45.09 35.19
C PRO A 14 -27.85 -44.25 35.01
N GLN A 15 -28.08 -42.93 34.96
CA GLN A 15 -27.14 -41.82 34.88
C GLN A 15 -25.88 -42.04 35.72
N GLY A 16 -24.72 -41.96 35.05
CA GLY A 16 -23.40 -41.88 35.68
C GLY A 16 -22.75 -40.55 35.32
N ASP A 17 -22.14 -39.93 36.33
CA ASP A 17 -21.46 -38.64 36.31
C ASP A 17 -20.44 -38.53 35.16
N GLU A 18 -20.60 -37.52 34.30
CA GLU A 18 -19.61 -37.20 33.28
C GLU A 18 -18.36 -36.60 33.93
N ALA A 19 -17.22 -37.22 33.65
CA ALA A 19 -15.91 -36.79 34.10
C ALA A 19 -15.57 -35.39 33.53
N ILE A 20 -15.26 -34.46 34.43
CA ILE A 20 -14.66 -33.17 34.07
C ILE A 20 -13.25 -33.44 33.53
N ILE A 21 -13.07 -33.28 32.21
CA ILE A 21 -11.77 -33.29 31.56
C ILE A 21 -11.11 -31.93 31.83
N PRO A 22 -9.94 -31.85 32.49
CA PRO A 22 -9.25 -30.58 32.64
C PRO A 22 -8.67 -30.20 31.27
N GLN A 23 -9.30 -29.23 30.60
CA GLN A 23 -8.71 -28.62 29.43
C GLN A 23 -7.48 -27.83 29.86
N GLY A 24 -6.30 -28.28 29.43
CA GLY A 24 -5.06 -27.56 29.61
C GLY A 24 -5.14 -26.20 28.94
N GLU A 25 -4.52 -25.18 29.56
CA GLU A 25 -4.37 -23.84 29.02
C GLU A 25 -3.55 -23.88 27.71
N SER A 26 -4.22 -24.13 26.59
CA SER A 26 -3.72 -23.73 25.29
C SER A 26 -3.88 -22.21 25.19
N ASN A 27 -2.76 -21.48 25.12
CA ASN A 27 -2.73 -20.11 24.60
C ASN A 27 -3.33 -20.11 23.19
N HIS A 28 -4.65 -19.97 23.10
CA HIS A 28 -5.38 -19.78 21.85
C HIS A 28 -5.26 -18.31 21.47
N ASP A 29 -4.86 -18.06 20.21
CA ASP A 29 -4.74 -16.71 19.65
C ASP A 29 -6.14 -16.07 19.58
N ILE A 30 -6.36 -15.12 20.47
CA ILE A 30 -7.60 -14.33 20.65
C ILE A 30 -7.93 -13.47 19.41
N GLU A 31 -7.01 -13.35 18.45
CA GLU A 31 -7.11 -12.43 17.31
C GLU A 31 -8.11 -12.87 16.23
N ASP A 32 -8.45 -14.16 16.13
CA ASP A 32 -9.37 -14.70 15.11
C ASP A 32 -10.82 -14.84 15.62
N GLU A 33 -11.14 -14.17 16.73
CA GLU A 33 -12.39 -14.25 17.48
C GLU A 33 -13.41 -13.07 17.21
N VAL A 34 -14.43 -13.24 16.33
CA VAL A 34 -15.67 -12.42 16.14
C VAL A 34 -16.47 -12.15 17.44
N GLN A 35 -16.93 -10.93 17.61
CA GLN A 35 -17.55 -10.44 18.84
C GLN A 35 -18.99 -10.94 19.09
N ASP A 36 -19.36 -11.26 20.34
CA ASP A 36 -20.76 -11.55 20.77
C ASP A 36 -21.36 -10.38 21.53
N TRP A 37 -22.49 -9.86 21.03
CA TRP A 37 -23.14 -8.63 21.49
C TRP A 37 -24.06 -8.83 22.70
N ARG A 38 -24.45 -10.07 23.03
CA ARG A 38 -25.39 -10.36 24.14
C ARG A 38 -24.84 -10.00 25.52
N ASN A 39 -23.51 -10.01 25.68
CA ASN A 39 -22.85 -9.67 26.93
C ASN A 39 -22.77 -8.15 27.16
N LEU A 40 -22.88 -7.37 26.08
CA LEU A 40 -22.81 -5.91 26.14
C LEU A 40 -24.10 -5.30 26.69
N SER A 41 -25.28 -5.76 26.25
CA SER A 41 -26.60 -5.27 26.70
C SER A 41 -26.82 -5.52 28.21
N LYS A 42 -26.39 -6.68 28.71
CA LYS A 42 -26.40 -7.02 30.15
C LYS A 42 -25.57 -6.04 30.99
N SER A 43 -24.50 -5.47 30.42
CA SER A 43 -23.67 -4.46 31.11
C SER A 43 -24.27 -3.05 31.06
N LEU A 44 -25.04 -2.73 30.02
CA LEU A 44 -25.65 -1.42 29.82
C LEU A 44 -26.90 -1.21 30.71
N GLY A 45 -27.64 -2.27 31.01
CA GLY A 45 -28.84 -2.25 31.87
C GLY A 45 -28.58 -2.24 33.38
N SER A 46 -27.34 -2.46 33.84
CA SER A 46 -27.00 -2.43 35.27
C SER A 46 -26.44 -1.05 35.64
N SER A 47 -27.17 -0.30 36.48
CA SER A 47 -26.75 1.00 37.03
C SER A 47 -25.50 0.94 37.93
N THR A 48 -24.89 -0.24 38.08
CA THR A 48 -23.72 -0.44 38.93
C THR A 48 -22.45 -0.40 38.09
N LYS A 49 -21.65 0.66 38.27
CA LYS A 49 -20.30 0.84 37.69
C LYS A 49 -19.34 -0.27 38.15
N THR A 50 -19.43 -1.44 37.54
CA THR A 50 -18.36 -2.43 37.55
C THR A 50 -17.88 -2.58 36.12
N GLN A 51 -16.65 -2.10 35.92
CA GLN A 51 -15.73 -2.33 34.79
C GLN A 51 -16.40 -2.90 33.54
N ALA A 52 -16.46 -2.11 32.46
CA ALA A 52 -16.86 -2.54 31.12
C ALA A 52 -16.11 -3.83 30.76
N ALA A 53 -16.73 -4.97 31.04
CA ALA A 53 -16.17 -6.27 30.74
C ALA A 53 -16.18 -6.36 29.22
N ILE A 54 -14.99 -6.40 28.63
CA ILE A 54 -14.83 -6.60 27.19
C ILE A 54 -15.65 -7.83 26.83
N PRO A 55 -16.60 -7.75 25.88
CA PRO A 55 -17.44 -8.87 25.52
C PRO A 55 -16.56 -10.06 25.15
N LYS A 56 -16.71 -11.17 25.88
CA LYS A 56 -16.09 -12.45 25.48
C LYS A 56 -16.85 -12.97 24.25
N ARG A 57 -16.12 -13.47 23.24
CA ARG A 57 -16.70 -14.02 22.01
C ARG A 57 -17.59 -15.23 22.32
N GLY A 58 -18.72 -15.29 21.64
CA GLY A 58 -19.66 -16.41 21.65
C GLY A 58 -19.20 -17.56 20.76
N GLU A 59 -19.79 -18.74 20.98
CA GLU A 59 -19.44 -19.96 20.28
C GLU A 59 -19.63 -19.82 18.75
N LYS A 60 -18.64 -20.29 17.99
CA LYS A 60 -18.71 -20.41 16.53
C LYS A 60 -19.68 -21.54 16.20
N GLU A 61 -20.98 -21.24 16.11
CA GLU A 61 -21.94 -22.18 15.55
C GLU A 61 -21.64 -22.39 14.06
N PHE A 62 -21.37 -23.65 13.70
CA PHE A 62 -21.17 -24.12 12.34
C PHE A 62 -22.51 -24.16 11.58
N GLU A 63 -22.53 -24.85 10.43
CA GLU A 63 -23.58 -24.91 9.39
C GLU A 63 -25.03 -24.71 9.88
N PRO A 64 -25.90 -24.07 9.05
CA PRO A 64 -27.29 -23.86 9.43
C PRO A 64 -28.02 -25.21 9.57
N ASP A 65 -28.10 -25.71 10.80
CA ASP A 65 -28.81 -26.93 11.20
C ASP A 65 -30.33 -26.75 11.13
N GLY A 66 -30.81 -25.53 10.89
CA GLY A 66 -32.23 -25.20 10.71
C GLY A 66 -33.05 -25.33 12.01
N THR A 67 -32.39 -25.56 13.15
CA THR A 67 -33.06 -25.73 14.43
C THR A 67 -33.67 -24.41 14.90
N SER A 68 -34.82 -24.49 15.59
CA SER A 68 -35.47 -23.30 16.17
C SER A 68 -34.62 -22.62 17.24
N VAL A 69 -33.77 -23.39 17.93
CA VAL A 69 -32.82 -22.89 18.92
C VAL A 69 -31.74 -22.03 18.25
N GLN A 70 -31.16 -22.49 17.13
CA GLN A 70 -30.16 -21.73 16.37
C GLN A 70 -30.75 -20.42 15.80
N ASN A 71 -31.94 -20.48 15.20
CA ASN A 71 -32.60 -19.28 14.67
C ASN A 71 -32.95 -18.26 15.76
N ARG A 72 -33.42 -18.74 16.93
CA ARG A 72 -33.72 -17.89 18.08
C ARG A 72 -32.45 -17.26 18.64
N ALA A 73 -31.38 -18.03 18.77
CA ALA A 73 -30.08 -17.54 19.20
C ALA A 73 -29.58 -16.44 18.23
N LEU A 74 -29.64 -16.67 16.91
CA LEU A 74 -29.22 -15.69 15.92
C LEU A 74 -30.05 -14.40 15.99
N GLN A 75 -31.37 -14.52 16.15
CA GLN A 75 -32.26 -13.37 16.30
C GLN A 75 -31.95 -12.56 17.57
N GLU A 76 -31.75 -13.21 18.71
CA GLU A 76 -31.34 -12.57 19.96
C GLU A 76 -29.98 -11.86 19.83
N SER A 77 -29.03 -12.48 19.12
CA SER A 77 -27.74 -11.84 18.83
C SER A 77 -27.90 -10.60 17.96
N ARG A 78 -28.80 -10.61 16.97
CA ARG A 78 -29.08 -9.44 16.12
C ARG A 78 -29.75 -8.32 16.92
N GLU A 79 -30.73 -8.65 17.75
CA GLU A 79 -31.43 -7.68 18.58
C GLU A 79 -30.49 -7.02 19.58
N SER A 80 -29.65 -7.79 20.27
CA SER A 80 -28.61 -7.24 21.16
C SER A 80 -27.61 -6.34 20.43
N MET A 81 -27.27 -6.66 19.18
CA MET A 81 -26.44 -5.80 18.33
C MET A 81 -27.15 -4.48 17.99
N TYR A 82 -28.42 -4.53 17.59
CA TYR A 82 -29.20 -3.32 17.31
C TYR A 82 -29.38 -2.44 18.55
N GLU A 83 -29.63 -3.04 19.72
CA GLU A 83 -29.72 -2.34 21.00
C GLU A 83 -28.38 -1.65 21.33
N ALA A 84 -27.26 -2.37 21.19
CA ALA A 84 -25.93 -1.81 21.39
C ALA A 84 -25.64 -0.63 20.44
N LEU A 85 -26.07 -0.72 19.18
CA LEU A 85 -25.92 0.34 18.19
C LEU A 85 -26.82 1.55 18.46
N SER A 86 -27.97 1.34 19.11
CA SER A 86 -28.93 2.40 19.46
C SER A 86 -28.52 3.26 20.66
N GLY A 87 -27.52 2.81 21.43
CA GLY A 87 -27.02 3.54 22.59
C GLY A 87 -26.55 4.96 22.23
N LEU A 88 -26.94 5.94 23.05
CA LEU A 88 -26.52 7.34 22.89
C LEU A 88 -24.99 7.44 22.94
N ARG A 89 -24.38 7.83 21.82
CA ARG A 89 -22.95 8.11 21.76
C ARG A 89 -22.68 9.47 22.40
N GLY A 90 -21.80 9.50 23.40
CA GLY A 90 -21.43 10.72 24.12
C GLY A 90 -19.92 10.98 24.10
N HIS A 91 -19.54 12.24 24.24
CA HIS A 91 -18.14 12.65 24.35
C HIS A 91 -17.70 12.75 25.82
N SER A 92 -16.43 12.40 26.09
CA SER A 92 -15.83 12.64 27.40
C SER A 92 -15.52 14.13 27.58
N LEU A 93 -16.18 14.78 28.54
CA LEU A 93 -15.97 16.21 28.85
C LEU A 93 -14.51 16.54 29.19
N LYS A 94 -13.75 15.58 29.76
CA LYS A 94 -12.33 15.77 30.12
C LYS A 94 -11.43 16.00 28.92
N GLN A 95 -11.83 15.50 27.75
CA GLN A 95 -11.07 15.60 26.50
C GLN A 95 -11.93 16.26 25.41
N LYS A 96 -12.81 17.21 25.78
CA LYS A 96 -13.62 17.97 24.82
C LYS A 96 -12.68 18.72 23.87
N LEU A 97 -12.63 18.28 22.62
CA LEU A 97 -11.97 18.95 21.53
C LEU A 97 -13.04 19.67 20.71
N VAL A 98 -12.90 20.98 20.58
CA VAL A 98 -13.86 21.84 19.90
C VAL A 98 -13.26 22.33 18.59
N ALA A 99 -14.01 22.18 17.50
CA ALA A 99 -13.74 22.81 16.22
C ALA A 99 -14.91 23.70 15.83
N VAL A 100 -14.61 24.80 15.15
CA VAL A 100 -15.63 25.67 14.55
C VAL A 100 -15.46 25.66 13.04
N TRP A 101 -16.53 25.34 12.32
CA TRP A 101 -16.59 25.32 10.87
C TRP A 101 -16.78 26.73 10.31
N MET A 102 -15.86 27.16 9.46
CA MET A 102 -15.91 28.43 8.74
C MET A 102 -16.50 28.19 7.36
N SER A 103 -17.77 28.56 7.16
CA SER A 103 -18.48 28.36 5.89
C SER A 103 -17.78 29.06 4.72
N ASP A 104 -17.25 30.26 4.93
CA ASP A 104 -16.56 31.05 3.91
C ASP A 104 -15.28 30.40 3.37
N GLN A 105 -14.58 29.65 4.24
CA GLN A 105 -13.29 29.03 3.89
C GLN A 105 -13.44 27.52 3.59
N GLY A 106 -14.59 26.92 3.89
CA GLY A 106 -14.79 25.48 3.79
C GLY A 106 -13.79 24.68 4.66
N GLN A 107 -13.42 25.21 5.82
CA GLN A 107 -12.43 24.61 6.71
C GLN A 107 -12.88 24.76 8.16
N SER A 108 -12.40 23.86 9.03
CA SER A 108 -12.64 24.02 10.47
C SER A 108 -11.39 24.47 11.21
N ILE A 109 -11.59 25.29 12.23
CA ILE A 109 -10.52 25.82 13.07
C ILE A 109 -10.62 25.18 14.45
N VAL A 110 -9.51 24.62 14.91
CA VAL A 110 -9.32 24.13 16.26
C VAL A 110 -8.39 25.10 16.99
N VAL A 111 -8.93 25.86 17.95
CA VAL A 111 -8.16 26.86 18.69
C VAL A 111 -7.14 26.20 19.63
N HIS A 112 -7.55 25.13 20.32
CA HIS A 112 -6.73 24.43 21.31
C HIS A 112 -6.55 22.96 20.94
N ALA A 113 -5.59 22.69 20.07
CA ALA A 113 -5.26 21.33 19.66
C ALA A 113 -4.71 20.51 20.84
N LYS A 114 -5.41 19.44 21.22
CA LYS A 114 -4.99 18.48 22.25
C LYS A 114 -5.12 17.04 21.75
N GLY A 115 -4.15 16.20 22.08
CA GLY A 115 -4.20 14.76 21.80
C GLY A 115 -3.30 14.32 20.65
N ASN A 116 -3.28 13.01 20.43
CA ASN A 116 -2.32 12.35 19.55
C ASN A 116 -2.71 12.37 18.07
N TYR A 117 -3.94 12.80 17.75
CA TYR A 117 -4.48 12.82 16.39
C TYR A 117 -3.77 13.82 15.48
N PHE A 118 -3.22 14.89 16.05
CA PHE A 118 -2.64 16.01 15.32
C PHE A 118 -1.18 15.80 14.89
N ARG A 119 -0.70 14.55 14.83
CA ARG A 119 0.65 14.23 14.30
C ARG A 119 0.76 14.50 12.82
N ASP A 120 -0.30 14.24 12.08
CA ASP A 120 -0.40 14.40 10.63
C ASP A 120 -1.71 15.10 10.20
N VAL A 121 -2.71 15.17 11.08
CA VAL A 121 -3.98 15.90 10.85
C VAL A 121 -3.85 17.40 11.11
N GLY A 122 -4.25 18.23 10.15
CA GLY A 122 -4.37 19.68 10.29
C GLY A 122 -3.09 20.46 10.02
N ILE A 123 -3.27 21.68 9.52
CA ILE A 123 -2.21 22.65 9.23
C ILE A 123 -2.10 23.62 10.42
N PRO A 124 -0.91 23.81 11.02
CA PRO A 124 -0.73 24.77 12.10
C PRO A 124 -0.89 26.20 11.59
N VAL A 125 -1.76 26.96 12.25
CA VAL A 125 -2.00 28.37 11.95
C VAL A 125 -1.93 29.19 13.22
N ASN A 126 -1.40 30.40 13.08
CA ASN A 126 -1.38 31.39 14.13
C ASN A 126 -2.30 32.54 13.72
N ILE A 127 -3.45 32.65 14.39
CA ILE A 127 -4.43 33.73 14.16
C ILE A 127 -4.43 34.61 15.42
N GLY A 128 -3.98 35.87 15.25
CA GLY A 128 -3.85 36.82 16.34
C GLY A 128 -2.93 36.34 17.47
N THR A 129 -3.19 36.80 18.68
CA THR A 129 -2.47 36.41 19.90
C THR A 129 -3.06 35.17 20.58
N LYS A 130 -4.32 34.82 20.27
CA LYS A 130 -5.11 33.80 20.97
C LYS A 130 -4.99 32.41 20.35
N VAL A 131 -5.01 32.31 19.02
CA VAL A 131 -4.83 31.02 18.32
C VAL A 131 -3.35 30.73 18.15
N ARG A 132 -2.59 30.68 19.25
CA ARG A 132 -1.17 30.35 19.21
C ARG A 132 -1.01 28.82 19.17
N GLY A 133 -0.76 28.29 17.98
CA GLY A 133 -0.71 26.85 17.75
C GLY A 133 -2.07 26.19 17.55
N GLY A 134 -3.04 26.94 17.02
CA GLY A 134 -4.27 26.34 16.51
C GLY A 134 -4.03 25.54 15.23
N LEU A 135 -5.04 24.77 14.83
CA LEU A 135 -5.00 23.95 13.63
C LEU A 135 -6.17 24.30 12.73
N MET A 136 -5.89 24.54 11.45
CA MET A 136 -6.90 24.51 10.41
C MET A 136 -6.98 23.08 9.87
N LEU A 137 -8.19 22.55 9.82
CA LEU A 137 -8.46 21.20 9.34
C LEU A 137 -9.12 21.26 7.97
N SER A 138 -8.71 20.35 7.09
CA SER A 138 -9.40 20.10 5.83
C SER A 138 -10.81 19.55 6.09
N PRO A 139 -11.77 19.69 5.14
CA PRO A 139 -13.07 19.03 5.24
C PRO A 139 -12.96 17.53 5.58
N LEU A 140 -12.07 16.82 4.88
CA LEU A 140 -11.81 15.39 5.09
C LEU A 140 -11.37 15.06 6.53
N GLU A 141 -10.48 15.88 7.08
CA GLU A 141 -9.96 15.73 8.44
C GLU A 141 -11.02 16.04 9.50
N THR A 142 -11.86 17.04 9.22
CA THR A 142 -12.95 17.48 10.08
C THR A 142 -13.99 16.36 10.22
N VAL A 143 -14.50 15.86 9.08
CA VAL A 143 -15.46 14.75 9.05
C VAL A 143 -14.88 13.53 9.76
N TYR A 144 -13.60 13.20 9.53
CA TYR A 144 -12.95 12.06 10.18
C TYR A 144 -12.94 12.17 11.70
N LEU A 145 -12.55 13.33 12.26
CA LEU A 145 -12.48 13.51 13.71
C LEU A 145 -13.85 13.55 14.38
N VAL A 146 -14.86 14.11 13.70
CA VAL A 146 -16.25 14.13 14.18
C VAL A 146 -16.87 12.74 14.12
N GLU A 147 -16.74 12.00 13.01
CA GLU A 147 -17.27 10.63 12.86
C GLU A 147 -16.64 9.67 13.89
N ARG A 148 -15.36 9.87 14.21
CA ARG A 148 -14.67 9.10 15.26
C ARG A 148 -15.15 9.41 16.68
N GLY A 149 -15.93 10.46 16.89
CA GLY A 149 -16.36 10.92 18.21
C GLY A 149 -15.24 11.59 19.01
N SER A 150 -14.12 11.96 18.38
CA SER A 150 -12.98 12.59 19.05
C SER A 150 -13.10 14.12 19.13
N MET A 151 -14.00 14.71 18.36
CA MET A 151 -14.17 16.16 18.21
C MET A 151 -15.65 16.52 18.07
N VAL A 152 -16.03 17.64 18.68
CA VAL A 152 -17.34 18.28 18.48
C VAL A 152 -17.12 19.47 17.54
N CYS A 153 -17.99 19.60 16.54
CA CYS A 153 -17.94 20.68 15.56
C CYS A 153 -19.13 21.62 15.74
N TYR A 154 -18.88 22.92 15.69
CA TYR A 154 -19.90 23.98 15.74
C TYR A 154 -19.89 24.79 14.44
N LEU A 155 -21.02 25.37 14.06
CA LEU A 155 -21.09 26.31 12.95
C LEU A 155 -20.54 27.67 13.39
N GLY A 156 -19.67 28.27 12.57
CA GLY A 156 -19.16 29.61 12.81
C GLY A 156 -20.16 30.68 12.39
N ASP A 157 -20.40 31.64 13.29
CA ASP A 157 -21.18 32.85 13.02
C ASP A 157 -20.26 34.08 12.92
N ALA A 158 -20.79 35.19 12.41
CA ALA A 158 -20.06 36.46 12.33
C ALA A 158 -19.47 36.93 13.68
N HIS A 159 -20.13 36.60 14.80
CA HIS A 159 -19.63 36.89 16.15
C HIS A 159 -18.34 36.11 16.46
N TYR A 160 -18.26 34.85 16.04
CA TYR A 160 -17.05 34.03 16.21
C TYR A 160 -15.90 34.59 15.37
N GLU A 161 -16.16 35.04 14.14
CA GLU A 161 -15.14 35.64 13.30
C GLU A 161 -14.60 36.94 13.88
N GLN A 162 -15.49 37.82 14.37
CA GLN A 162 -15.10 39.05 15.04
C GLN A 162 -14.26 38.75 16.29
N TRP A 163 -14.63 37.74 17.06
CA TRP A 163 -13.85 37.28 18.20
C TRP A 163 -12.47 36.77 17.79
N LEU A 164 -12.39 35.98 16.71
CA LEU A 164 -11.15 35.36 16.22
C LEU A 164 -10.07 36.39 15.87
N TYR A 165 -10.46 37.58 15.39
CA TYR A 165 -9.53 38.62 14.97
C TYR A 165 -9.38 39.79 15.96
N ASN A 166 -10.42 40.15 16.72
CA ASN A 166 -10.47 41.43 17.42
C ASN A 166 -10.65 41.34 18.95
N ASP A 167 -11.20 40.26 19.49
CA ASP A 167 -11.59 40.23 20.91
C ASP A 167 -10.51 39.63 21.82
N THR A 168 -10.52 40.05 23.09
CA THR A 168 -9.53 39.70 24.11
C THR A 168 -10.05 38.72 25.16
N LYS A 169 -11.36 38.47 25.21
CA LYS A 169 -12.01 37.56 26.16
C LYS A 169 -12.05 36.11 25.65
N ASP A 170 -12.36 35.16 26.52
CA ASP A 170 -12.61 33.77 26.12
C ASP A 170 -14.00 33.67 25.46
N PHE A 171 -14.11 32.83 24.43
CA PHE A 171 -15.36 32.62 23.69
C PHE A 171 -16.19 31.51 24.32
N ASP A 172 -17.49 31.76 24.46
CA ASP A 172 -18.43 30.73 24.87
C ASP A 172 -18.95 29.97 23.63
N TYR A 173 -18.40 28.78 23.40
CA TYR A 173 -18.77 27.92 22.27
C TYR A 173 -20.19 27.37 22.36
N ASP A 174 -20.79 27.35 23.55
CA ASP A 174 -22.15 26.82 23.71
C ASP A 174 -23.21 27.81 23.17
N SER A 175 -22.79 29.04 22.82
CA SER A 175 -23.61 30.00 22.06
C SER A 175 -23.77 29.65 20.58
N LEU A 176 -22.88 28.83 20.02
CA LEU A 176 -22.91 28.44 18.61
C LEU A 176 -23.78 27.19 18.39
N VAL A 177 -24.24 27.02 17.16
CA VAL A 177 -24.99 25.82 16.75
C VAL A 177 -24.03 24.64 16.64
N MET A 178 -24.22 23.62 17.47
CA MET A 178 -23.50 22.35 17.34
C MET A 178 -23.95 21.60 16.09
N LEU A 179 -22.99 21.10 15.30
CA LEU A 179 -23.27 20.36 14.08
C LEU A 179 -23.47 18.88 14.36
N ASP A 180 -24.58 18.34 13.86
CA ASP A 180 -24.75 16.90 13.74
C ASP A 180 -23.90 16.35 12.58
N LEU A 181 -23.55 15.07 12.63
CA LEU A 181 -22.76 14.40 11.61
C LEU A 181 -23.44 14.46 10.23
N GLY A 182 -24.76 14.25 10.18
CA GLY A 182 -25.52 14.32 8.93
C GLY A 182 -25.49 15.74 8.33
N PHE A 183 -25.61 16.75 9.17
CA PHE A 183 -25.52 18.14 8.73
C PHE A 183 -24.11 18.52 8.29
N LEU A 184 -23.07 18.03 8.97
CA LEU A 184 -21.68 18.24 8.57
C LEU A 184 -21.42 17.65 7.18
N TYR A 185 -21.91 16.44 6.87
CA TYR A 185 -21.80 15.87 5.53
C TYR A 185 -22.48 16.75 4.46
N ALA A 186 -23.63 17.33 4.78
CA ALA A 186 -24.33 18.22 3.85
C ALA A 186 -23.51 19.49 3.54
N ILE A 187 -23.01 20.19 4.57
CA ILE A 187 -22.17 21.39 4.38
C ILE A 187 -20.89 21.06 3.62
N VAL A 188 -20.25 19.95 4.00
CA VAL A 188 -18.97 19.55 3.41
C VAL A 188 -19.15 19.11 1.95
N ALA A 189 -20.29 18.51 1.59
CA ALA A 189 -20.61 18.16 0.21
C ALA A 189 -20.78 19.38 -0.71
N GLU A 190 -21.19 20.54 -0.18
CA GLU A 190 -21.23 21.80 -0.94
C GLU A 190 -19.82 22.36 -1.20
N THR A 191 -18.82 21.94 -0.43
CA THR A 191 -17.44 22.39 -0.58
C THR A 191 -16.76 21.68 -1.76
N SER A 192 -16.23 22.45 -2.72
CA SER A 192 -15.63 21.95 -3.98
C SER A 192 -14.43 20.99 -3.84
N HIS A 193 -13.92 20.80 -2.63
CA HIS A 193 -12.72 20.00 -2.34
C HIS A 193 -13.00 18.73 -1.53
N PHE A 194 -14.27 18.36 -1.35
CA PHE A 194 -14.64 17.13 -0.67
C PHE A 194 -15.14 16.07 -1.65
N ASP A 195 -14.51 14.91 -1.61
CA ASP A 195 -14.89 13.73 -2.35
C ASP A 195 -15.10 12.58 -1.36
N VAL A 196 -16.27 11.94 -1.45
CA VAL A 196 -16.67 10.85 -0.55
C VAL A 196 -15.74 9.65 -0.71
N ASP A 197 -15.28 9.37 -1.93
CA ASP A 197 -14.41 8.23 -2.20
C ASP A 197 -13.02 8.43 -1.58
N GLN A 198 -12.49 9.65 -1.67
CA GLN A 198 -11.26 10.04 -0.99
C GLN A 198 -11.42 9.97 0.53
N TYR A 199 -12.59 10.33 1.06
CA TYR A 199 -12.89 10.21 2.47
C TYR A 199 -12.90 8.75 2.96
N GLN A 200 -13.50 7.84 2.19
CA GLN A 200 -13.50 6.41 2.51
C GLN A 200 -12.08 5.85 2.58
N VAL A 201 -11.24 6.17 1.60
CA VAL A 201 -9.82 5.76 1.59
C VAL A 201 -9.05 6.38 2.75
N TYR A 202 -9.24 7.68 3.00
CA TYR A 202 -8.60 8.41 4.09
C TYR A 202 -8.96 7.81 5.46
N SER A 203 -10.25 7.61 5.73
CA SER A 203 -10.73 7.07 6.99
C SER A 203 -10.25 5.63 7.21
N TYR A 204 -10.22 4.80 6.16
CA TYR A 204 -9.68 3.44 6.22
C TYR A 204 -8.21 3.42 6.62
N LEU A 205 -7.36 4.20 5.93
CA LEU A 205 -5.93 4.26 6.21
C LEU A 205 -5.63 4.83 7.60
N LYS A 206 -6.37 5.85 8.03
CA LYS A 206 -6.23 6.42 9.38
C LYS A 206 -6.60 5.45 10.49
N ARG A 207 -7.64 4.64 10.29
CA ARG A 207 -8.04 3.58 11.25
C ARG A 207 -6.93 2.53 11.40
N HIS A 208 -6.16 2.27 10.34
CA HIS A 208 -4.99 1.39 10.36
C HIS A 208 -3.72 2.04 10.94
N GLY A 209 -3.79 3.30 11.35
CA GLY A 209 -2.67 4.01 11.98
C GLY A 209 -1.63 4.56 11.00
N TYR A 210 -1.92 4.60 9.70
CA TYR A 210 -1.06 5.28 8.73
C TYR A 210 -1.11 6.79 8.92
N LEU A 211 0.03 7.43 8.63
CA LEU A 211 0.11 8.88 8.58
C LEU A 211 -0.17 9.35 7.15
N ILE A 212 -0.99 10.37 6.97
CA ILE A 212 -1.50 10.79 5.65
C ILE A 212 -1.43 12.31 5.53
N LEU A 213 -0.92 12.79 4.39
CA LEU A 213 -0.97 14.19 3.97
C LEU A 213 -1.47 14.25 2.52
N GLN A 214 -2.19 15.32 2.18
CA GLN A 214 -2.62 15.56 0.80
C GLN A 214 -1.45 16.07 -0.06
N THR A 215 -1.31 15.52 -1.27
CA THR A 215 -0.22 15.86 -2.21
C THR A 215 -0.32 17.32 -2.68
N LYS A 216 -1.52 17.82 -3.02
CA LYS A 216 -1.74 19.26 -3.36
C LYS A 216 -1.34 20.20 -2.23
N ALA A 217 -1.59 19.81 -0.99
CA ALA A 217 -1.22 20.60 0.18
C ALA A 217 0.31 20.62 0.40
N LYS A 218 1.04 19.61 -0.07
CA LYS A 218 2.51 19.58 -0.07
C LYS A 218 3.07 20.57 -1.09
N GLU A 219 2.57 20.56 -2.33
CA GLU A 219 2.98 21.49 -3.37
C GLU A 219 2.80 22.95 -2.93
N GLN A 220 1.63 23.29 -2.37
CA GLN A 220 1.36 24.63 -1.85
C GLN A 220 2.32 25.03 -0.71
N ARG A 221 2.65 24.11 0.20
CA ARG A 221 3.64 24.34 1.27
C ARG A 221 5.03 24.57 0.72
N GLU A 222 5.45 23.79 -0.28
CA GLU A 222 6.75 23.93 -0.90
C GLU A 222 6.87 25.26 -1.66
N HIS A 223 5.83 25.67 -2.38
CA HIS A 223 5.77 26.98 -3.03
C HIS A 223 5.86 28.11 -2.00
N GLN A 224 5.10 28.04 -0.90
CA GLN A 224 5.18 29.04 0.18
C GLN A 224 6.56 29.07 0.84
N ALA A 225 7.17 27.90 1.12
CA ALA A 225 8.52 27.80 1.68
C ALA A 225 9.58 28.37 0.74
N LYS A 226 9.48 28.08 -0.57
CA LYS A 226 10.34 28.66 -1.61
C LYS A 226 10.18 30.18 -1.69
N THR A 227 8.96 30.72 -1.61
CA THR A 227 8.72 32.17 -1.59
C THR A 227 9.29 32.83 -0.33
N ILE A 228 9.17 32.21 0.84
CA ILE A 228 9.74 32.72 2.10
C ILE A 228 11.27 32.73 2.01
N ASN A 229 11.88 31.65 1.52
CA ASN A 229 13.33 31.55 1.34
C ASN A 229 13.84 32.53 0.28
N ALA A 230 13.12 32.72 -0.82
CA ALA A 230 13.44 33.72 -1.85
C ALA A 230 13.38 35.15 -1.30
N LYS A 231 12.39 35.47 -0.45
CA LYS A 231 12.31 36.78 0.25
C LYS A 231 13.46 36.97 1.24
N GLN A 232 13.91 35.91 1.92
CA GLN A 232 15.06 35.95 2.82
C GLN A 232 16.41 36.08 2.08
N GLN A 233 16.52 35.52 0.88
CA GLN A 233 17.70 35.65 0.03
C GLN A 233 17.76 37.02 -0.67
N ALA A 234 16.61 37.56 -1.11
CA ALA A 234 16.52 38.90 -1.70
C ALA A 234 16.91 40.02 -0.72
N HIS A 235 16.74 39.81 0.58
CA HIS A 235 17.18 40.77 1.61
C HIS A 235 18.69 40.71 1.89
N LYS A 236 19.42 39.75 1.32
CA LYS A 236 20.83 39.47 1.60
C LYS A 236 21.79 39.78 0.45
N SER A 237 21.28 40.15 -0.73
CA SER A 237 22.10 40.42 -1.92
C SER A 237 21.94 41.86 -2.41
N THR A 238 22.83 42.75 -1.97
CA THR A 238 23.20 43.96 -2.71
C THR A 238 24.25 43.54 -3.76
N PRO A 239 24.11 43.90 -5.06
CA PRO A 239 24.99 43.36 -6.10
C PRO A 239 26.27 44.18 -6.26
N GLU A 240 27.43 43.53 -6.11
CA GLU A 240 28.68 43.99 -6.72
C GLU A 240 28.85 43.32 -8.09
N THR A 241 29.02 44.16 -9.10
CA THR A 241 29.33 43.84 -10.49
C THR A 241 30.77 43.36 -10.63
N HIS A 242 31.02 42.21 -11.26
CA HIS A 242 32.20 42.01 -12.11
C HIS A 242 31.96 40.98 -13.22
N LYS A 243 32.51 41.29 -14.39
CA LYS A 243 32.39 40.66 -15.71
C LYS A 243 33.23 39.38 -15.83
N SER A 244 32.78 38.44 -16.66
CA SER A 244 33.62 37.86 -17.72
C SER A 244 32.80 36.99 -18.70
N ILE A 245 33.21 37.11 -19.96
CA ILE A 245 32.72 36.46 -21.18
C ILE A 245 33.42 35.10 -21.32
N PRO A 246 32.81 34.12 -22.02
CA PRO A 246 33.63 33.38 -22.98
C PRO A 246 32.95 33.25 -24.35
N ASP A 247 33.72 33.59 -25.39
CA ASP A 247 33.51 33.24 -26.78
C ASP A 247 33.75 31.74 -27.00
N THR A 248 32.93 31.09 -27.84
CA THR A 248 33.29 29.82 -28.47
C THR A 248 33.05 29.92 -29.98
N ARG A 249 34.14 29.89 -30.74
CA ARG A 249 34.16 29.77 -32.20
C ARG A 249 34.24 28.29 -32.62
N ASN A 250 33.58 28.02 -33.73
CA ASN A 250 33.61 26.81 -34.54
C ASN A 250 35.03 26.27 -34.77
N LEU A 251 35.15 24.93 -34.88
CA LEU A 251 36.16 24.35 -35.75
C LEU A 251 35.67 23.05 -36.40
N SER A 252 35.82 23.07 -37.72
CA SER A 252 35.53 22.07 -38.72
C SER A 252 36.58 20.95 -38.80
N SER A 253 36.12 19.79 -39.29
CA SER A 253 36.79 18.85 -40.22
C SER A 253 38.26 18.44 -40.00
N GLY A 254 38.49 17.12 -39.95
CA GLY A 254 39.81 16.52 -40.17
C GLY A 254 39.70 15.01 -40.44
N LEU A 255 40.08 14.61 -41.64
CA LEU A 255 39.86 13.33 -42.33
C LEU A 255 41.03 12.34 -42.13
N MET A 256 40.85 11.08 -42.56
CA MET A 256 41.83 9.98 -42.85
C MET A 256 42.10 9.04 -41.65
N PHE A 257 42.20 7.70 -41.75
CA PHE A 257 42.53 6.71 -42.80
C PHE A 257 42.25 5.30 -42.15
N LEU A 258 41.72 4.25 -42.79
CA LEU A 258 42.49 3.23 -43.52
C LEU A 258 41.55 2.16 -44.18
N LEU A 259 41.83 1.92 -45.46
CA LEU A 259 41.79 0.68 -46.27
C LEU A 259 41.64 -0.64 -45.46
N GLY A 260 40.84 -1.65 -45.81
CA GLY A 260 40.44 -2.19 -47.11
C GLY A 260 41.02 -3.59 -47.27
N ILE A 261 40.21 -4.65 -47.38
CA ILE A 261 40.54 -5.98 -47.96
C ILE A 261 39.24 -6.64 -48.45
N GLY A 262 39.27 -7.18 -49.67
CA GLY A 262 38.63 -8.48 -49.96
C GLY A 262 37.30 -8.49 -50.73
N ARG A 263 37.39 -8.45 -52.07
CA ARG A 263 36.30 -8.76 -53.01
C ARG A 263 36.18 -10.27 -53.27
N LYS A 264 34.94 -10.68 -53.58
CA LYS A 264 34.47 -11.89 -54.30
C LYS A 264 34.35 -13.20 -53.51
N LEU A 265 33.09 -13.55 -53.22
CA LEU A 265 32.60 -14.91 -53.41
C LEU A 265 31.23 -14.83 -54.11
N SER A 266 31.21 -14.95 -55.43
CA SER A 266 30.01 -15.28 -56.19
C SER A 266 30.36 -16.48 -57.06
N GLN A 267 29.38 -17.38 -57.21
CA GLN A 267 29.40 -18.64 -57.97
C GLN A 267 29.75 -19.89 -57.14
N ALA A 268 28.77 -20.36 -56.35
CA ALA A 268 28.50 -21.79 -56.13
C ALA A 268 27.21 -21.97 -55.29
N THR A 269 26.08 -21.40 -55.73
CA THR A 269 24.79 -21.60 -55.05
C THR A 269 23.70 -22.00 -56.05
N SER A 270 23.74 -23.24 -56.50
CA SER A 270 22.56 -23.91 -57.07
C SER A 270 22.53 -25.44 -56.91
N TYR A 271 23.52 -26.06 -56.24
CA TYR A 271 23.54 -27.52 -56.04
C TYR A 271 23.47 -27.98 -54.57
N TRP A 272 23.33 -27.07 -53.61
CA TRP A 272 23.23 -27.44 -52.18
C TRP A 272 21.81 -27.36 -51.61
N GLY A 273 20.85 -26.73 -52.30
CA GLY A 273 19.46 -26.58 -51.80
C GLY A 273 18.67 -27.88 -51.76
N SER A 274 18.90 -28.80 -52.70
CA SER A 274 18.19 -30.09 -52.77
C SER A 274 18.71 -31.12 -51.75
N LEU A 275 20.03 -31.14 -51.52
CA LEU A 275 20.65 -32.04 -50.53
C LEU A 275 20.46 -31.55 -49.10
N PHE A 276 20.53 -30.23 -48.83
CA PHE A 276 20.19 -29.72 -47.49
C PHE A 276 18.69 -29.81 -47.19
N SER A 277 17.79 -29.58 -48.15
CA SER A 277 16.35 -29.68 -47.87
C SER A 277 15.92 -31.12 -47.56
N THR A 278 16.46 -32.11 -48.27
CA THR A 278 16.20 -33.53 -47.99
C THR A 278 16.84 -33.98 -46.67
N LEU A 279 18.06 -33.52 -46.36
CA LEU A 279 18.72 -33.78 -45.07
C LEU A 279 17.97 -33.12 -43.91
N ILE A 280 17.55 -31.86 -44.05
CA ILE A 280 16.72 -31.14 -43.08
C ILE A 280 15.37 -31.85 -42.92
N HIS A 281 14.78 -32.40 -43.99
CA HIS A 281 13.51 -33.12 -43.91
C HIS A 281 13.65 -34.45 -43.17
N HIS A 282 14.76 -35.19 -43.39
CA HIS A 282 15.06 -36.41 -42.64
C HIS A 282 15.43 -36.12 -41.19
N CYS A 283 16.21 -35.07 -40.92
CA CYS A 283 16.50 -34.60 -39.58
C CYS A 283 15.23 -34.15 -38.85
N LYS A 284 14.31 -33.43 -39.51
CA LYS A 284 13.00 -33.06 -38.94
C LYS A 284 12.14 -34.28 -38.62
N LYS A 285 12.07 -35.27 -39.52
CA LYS A 285 11.34 -36.52 -39.26
C LYS A 285 11.96 -37.33 -38.12
N ALA A 286 13.29 -37.41 -38.06
CA ALA A 286 14.00 -38.05 -36.95
C ALA A 286 13.77 -37.32 -35.63
N LEU A 287 13.77 -35.99 -35.63
CA LEU A 287 13.53 -35.17 -34.45
C LEU A 287 12.06 -35.30 -33.97
N VAL A 288 11.09 -35.32 -34.89
CA VAL A 288 9.67 -35.57 -34.58
C VAL A 288 9.46 -36.99 -34.03
N TYR A 289 10.16 -37.99 -34.57
CA TYR A 289 10.10 -39.36 -34.08
C TYR A 289 10.75 -39.53 -32.70
N ILE A 290 11.89 -38.88 -32.46
CA ILE A 290 12.54 -38.84 -31.14
C ILE A 290 11.63 -38.12 -30.14
N GLN A 291 11.02 -37.01 -30.55
CA GLN A 291 10.06 -36.27 -29.73
C GLN A 291 8.82 -37.11 -29.41
N SER A 292 8.26 -37.87 -30.35
CA SER A 292 7.11 -38.74 -30.09
C SER A 292 7.46 -39.92 -29.16
N LYS A 293 8.66 -40.49 -29.31
CA LYS A 293 9.20 -41.50 -28.38
C LYS A 293 9.41 -40.92 -26.97
N LEU A 294 9.96 -39.72 -26.85
CA LEU A 294 10.16 -39.05 -25.55
C LEU A 294 8.83 -38.67 -24.88
N ILE A 295 7.81 -38.27 -25.64
CA ILE A 295 6.44 -38.07 -25.15
C ILE A 295 5.85 -39.41 -24.66
N SER A 296 6.03 -40.51 -25.42
CA SER A 296 5.56 -41.84 -25.01
C SER A 296 6.25 -42.40 -23.75
N MET A 297 7.46 -41.92 -23.45
CA MET A 297 8.22 -42.25 -22.25
C MET A 297 7.90 -41.33 -21.05
N GLY A 298 6.95 -40.39 -21.19
CA GLY A 298 6.52 -39.51 -20.12
C GLY A 298 7.47 -38.33 -19.81
N VAL A 299 8.51 -38.12 -20.62
CA VAL A 299 9.52 -37.07 -20.40
C VAL A 299 8.99 -35.68 -20.81
N PHE A 300 7.93 -35.63 -21.63
CA PHE A 300 7.18 -34.43 -21.99
C PHE A 300 5.67 -34.65 -21.81
N ALA A 301 5.22 -34.85 -20.57
CA ALA A 301 3.83 -35.17 -20.26
C ALA A 301 2.82 -34.08 -20.67
N VAL A 302 3.26 -32.87 -21.04
CA VAL A 302 2.37 -31.79 -21.51
C VAL A 302 3.10 -30.92 -22.56
N PRO A 303 2.45 -30.54 -23.68
CA PRO A 303 3.02 -29.56 -24.61
C PRO A 303 3.20 -28.20 -23.92
N THR A 304 4.29 -27.50 -24.24
CA THR A 304 4.67 -26.20 -23.65
C THR A 304 3.66 -25.08 -23.90
N SER A 305 2.67 -25.31 -24.76
CA SER A 305 1.60 -24.39 -25.14
C SER A 305 0.23 -24.73 -24.53
N HIS A 306 0.14 -25.73 -23.64
CA HIS A 306 -1.13 -26.08 -22.99
C HIS A 306 -1.44 -25.14 -21.81
N SER A 307 -2.68 -24.63 -21.73
CA SER A 307 -3.12 -23.69 -20.67
C SER A 307 -3.00 -24.25 -19.25
N LEU A 308 -3.03 -25.58 -19.08
CA LEU A 308 -2.89 -26.25 -17.77
C LEU A 308 -1.47 -26.69 -17.40
N HIS A 309 -0.46 -26.39 -18.22
CA HIS A 309 0.93 -26.77 -17.94
C HIS A 309 1.48 -26.14 -16.64
N TYR A 310 0.87 -25.05 -16.17
CA TYR A 310 1.20 -24.42 -14.88
C TYR A 310 0.76 -25.23 -13.65
N PHE A 311 -0.23 -26.13 -13.77
CA PHE A 311 -0.69 -26.95 -12.64
C PHE A 311 0.27 -28.08 -12.29
N THR A 312 1.09 -28.53 -13.25
CA THR A 312 2.03 -29.65 -13.06
C THR A 312 3.47 -29.19 -12.83
N LYS A 313 3.78 -27.91 -13.09
CA LYS A 313 5.13 -27.36 -12.88
C LYS A 313 5.27 -26.77 -11.49
N HIS A 314 6.12 -27.39 -10.69
CA HIS A 314 6.63 -26.79 -9.46
C HIS A 314 7.79 -25.85 -9.79
N TYR A 315 7.60 -24.57 -9.50
CA TYR A 315 8.64 -23.56 -9.64
C TYR A 315 9.34 -23.38 -8.29
N PHE A 316 10.68 -23.50 -8.29
CA PHE A 316 11.48 -23.31 -7.08
C PHE A 316 12.11 -21.92 -7.01
N ASN A 317 12.10 -21.18 -8.13
CA ASN A 317 12.71 -19.87 -8.26
C ASN A 317 11.80 -18.92 -9.05
N TYR A 318 11.74 -17.65 -8.65
CA TYR A 318 11.01 -16.60 -9.37
C TYR A 318 11.47 -16.48 -10.83
N THR A 319 12.75 -16.75 -11.10
CA THR A 319 13.29 -16.80 -12.46
C THR A 319 12.46 -17.73 -13.36
N GLU A 320 12.14 -18.93 -12.87
CA GLU A 320 11.41 -19.93 -13.64
C GLU A 320 9.95 -19.52 -13.83
N VAL A 321 9.37 -18.88 -12.80
CA VAL A 321 8.03 -18.31 -12.87
C VAL A 321 7.97 -17.22 -13.95
N PHE A 322 8.87 -16.23 -13.93
CA PHE A 322 8.88 -15.15 -14.91
C PHE A 322 9.20 -15.64 -16.33
N GLN A 323 10.07 -16.65 -16.47
CA GLN A 323 10.29 -17.31 -17.76
C GLN A 323 9.02 -17.99 -18.29
N SER A 324 8.22 -18.60 -17.41
CA SER A 324 6.95 -19.23 -17.80
C SER A 324 5.86 -18.22 -18.15
N LEU A 325 5.84 -17.05 -17.51
CA LEU A 325 4.88 -15.97 -17.76
C LEU A 325 5.20 -15.14 -19.01
N ARG A 326 6.25 -15.49 -19.77
CA ARG A 326 6.63 -14.83 -21.01
C ARG A 326 5.63 -15.14 -22.14
N ILE A 327 4.58 -14.31 -22.23
CA ILE A 327 3.53 -14.48 -23.26
C ILE A 327 3.81 -13.61 -24.50
N THR A 328 4.42 -12.43 -24.33
CA THR A 328 4.64 -11.45 -25.42
C THR A 328 6.13 -11.20 -25.63
N PRO A 329 6.64 -11.18 -26.88
CA PRO A 329 8.00 -10.72 -27.16
C PRO A 329 8.14 -9.25 -26.76
N SER A 330 9.32 -8.84 -26.26
CA SER A 330 9.56 -7.43 -25.94
C SER A 330 9.47 -6.61 -27.21
N SER A 331 8.48 -5.72 -27.29
CA SER A 331 8.38 -4.74 -28.36
C SER A 331 8.81 -3.40 -27.79
N ALA A 332 9.57 -2.64 -28.57
CA ALA A 332 9.92 -1.26 -28.24
C ALA A 332 8.65 -0.51 -27.85
N VAL A 333 8.63 -0.06 -26.61
CA VAL A 333 7.51 0.66 -26.03
C VAL A 333 7.38 2.00 -26.76
N PRO A 334 6.24 2.32 -27.38
CA PRO A 334 6.03 3.65 -27.96
C PRO A 334 6.11 4.69 -26.85
N ALA A 335 6.83 5.79 -27.13
CA ALA A 335 7.02 6.90 -26.21
C ALA A 335 5.67 7.44 -25.72
N PRO A 336 5.58 7.89 -24.45
CA PRO A 336 4.33 8.37 -23.88
C PRO A 336 3.84 9.59 -24.68
N SER A 337 2.71 9.44 -25.38
CA SER A 337 2.00 10.59 -25.93
C SER A 337 1.40 11.39 -24.78
N SER A 338 1.77 12.66 -24.65
CA SER A 338 1.27 13.58 -23.62
C SER A 338 -0.25 13.61 -23.61
N THR A 339 -0.86 12.85 -22.70
CA THR A 339 -2.31 12.77 -22.55
C THR A 339 -2.70 13.55 -21.31
N SER A 340 -3.78 14.31 -21.37
CA SER A 340 -4.32 15.08 -20.26
C SER A 340 -4.56 14.18 -19.03
N LEU A 341 -3.98 14.56 -17.89
CA LEU A 341 -4.06 13.80 -16.64
C LEU A 341 -5.47 13.88 -16.05
N SER A 342 -6.33 12.90 -16.35
CA SER A 342 -7.60 12.73 -15.63
C SER A 342 -7.41 12.20 -14.20
N PHE A 343 -6.27 11.54 -13.94
CA PHE A 343 -5.95 10.93 -12.66
C PHE A 343 -4.81 11.68 -11.98
N GLN A 344 -4.98 12.02 -10.71
CA GLN A 344 -4.02 12.76 -9.90
C GLN A 344 -3.65 11.98 -8.64
N LEU A 345 -2.41 12.14 -8.18
CA LEU A 345 -1.97 11.69 -6.86
C LEU A 345 -2.65 12.54 -5.78
N VAL A 346 -3.38 11.88 -4.88
CA VAL A 346 -4.21 12.54 -3.87
C VAL A 346 -3.49 12.57 -2.52
N PHE A 347 -2.92 11.44 -2.12
CA PHE A 347 -2.36 11.24 -0.79
C PHE A 347 -0.92 10.75 -0.83
N ASP A 348 -0.10 11.34 0.02
CA ASP A 348 1.17 10.81 0.45
C ASP A 348 0.95 10.09 1.80
N VAL A 349 1.42 8.85 1.90
CA VAL A 349 1.17 7.96 3.04
C VAL A 349 2.49 7.47 3.64
N TRP A 350 2.59 7.52 4.97
CA TRP A 350 3.71 7.00 5.73
C TRP A 350 3.26 5.96 6.76
N LYS A 351 4.13 4.99 7.02
CA LYS A 351 3.96 4.04 8.13
C LYS A 351 4.03 4.77 9.47
N PRO A 352 3.36 4.26 10.51
CA PRO A 352 3.42 4.86 11.84
C PRO A 352 4.86 4.84 12.38
N THR A 353 5.46 6.02 12.45
CA THR A 353 6.78 6.24 13.04
C THR A 353 6.70 7.24 14.19
N THR A 354 7.61 7.13 15.15
CA THR A 354 7.61 8.00 16.34
C THR A 354 8.18 9.40 16.08
N SER A 355 8.97 9.57 15.01
CA SER A 355 9.70 10.80 14.69
C SER A 355 9.20 11.49 13.42
N PHE A 356 7.89 11.42 13.14
CA PHE A 356 7.30 12.10 11.99
C PHE A 356 7.14 13.60 12.24
N SER A 357 7.50 14.42 11.24
CA SER A 357 7.35 15.88 11.27
C SER A 357 6.51 16.34 10.09
N LYS A 358 5.42 17.08 10.35
CA LYS A 358 4.57 17.67 9.29
C LYS A 358 5.27 18.73 8.45
N LYS A 359 6.22 19.46 9.06
CA LYS A 359 6.90 20.61 8.43
C LYS A 359 7.93 20.16 7.42
N SER A 360 8.61 19.06 7.72
CA SER A 360 9.65 18.46 6.89
C SER A 360 9.41 16.94 6.88
N PRO A 361 8.37 16.46 6.19
CA PRO A 361 8.07 15.05 6.17
C PRO A 361 9.21 14.28 5.46
N PRO A 362 9.53 13.06 5.92
CA PRO A 362 10.41 12.17 5.16
C PRO A 362 9.76 11.79 3.81
N PRO A 363 10.50 11.16 2.88
CA PRO A 363 9.90 10.65 1.65
C PRO A 363 8.71 9.72 1.97
N PRO A 364 7.61 9.81 1.21
CA PRO A 364 6.43 8.95 1.43
C PRO A 364 6.79 7.47 1.23
N ASP A 365 6.23 6.60 2.07
CA ASP A 365 6.34 5.15 1.86
C ASP A 365 5.48 4.73 0.66
N PHE A 366 4.31 5.35 0.52
CA PHE A 366 3.36 5.09 -0.56
C PHE A 366 2.76 6.38 -1.07
N GLN A 367 2.60 6.49 -2.39
CA GLN A 367 1.82 7.54 -3.03
C GLN A 367 0.57 6.94 -3.64
N LEU A 368 -0.56 7.58 -3.38
CA LEU A 368 -1.87 6.99 -3.62
C LEU A 368 -2.73 7.81 -4.57
N CYS A 369 -3.32 7.11 -5.54
CA CYS A 369 -4.37 7.61 -6.42
C CYS A 369 -5.70 6.96 -6.04
N VAL A 370 -6.77 7.75 -5.96
CA VAL A 370 -8.13 7.26 -5.67
C VAL A 370 -8.90 7.21 -6.98
N VAL A 371 -9.51 6.05 -7.26
CA VAL A 371 -10.28 5.80 -8.49
C VAL A 371 -11.62 5.18 -8.12
N ASN A 372 -12.71 5.81 -8.56
CA ASN A 372 -14.04 5.21 -8.46
C ASN A 372 -14.34 4.37 -9.70
N THR A 373 -14.58 3.07 -9.50
CA THR A 373 -14.81 2.10 -10.59
C THR A 373 -16.22 2.20 -11.17
N ASP A 374 -17.17 2.79 -10.44
CA ASP A 374 -18.56 2.96 -10.89
C ASP A 374 -18.68 4.08 -11.93
N HIS A 375 -17.85 5.13 -11.78
CA HIS A 375 -17.86 6.30 -12.67
C HIS A 375 -16.73 6.28 -13.71
N SER A 376 -15.62 5.60 -13.43
CA SER A 376 -14.45 5.56 -14.30
C SER A 376 -13.92 4.16 -14.48
N ASN A 377 -13.47 3.83 -15.69
CA ASN A 377 -12.79 2.57 -15.95
C ASN A 377 -11.41 2.57 -15.28
N PHE A 378 -10.89 1.36 -15.04
CA PHE A 378 -9.52 1.18 -14.57
C PHE A 378 -8.52 1.92 -15.50
N PRO A 379 -7.51 2.62 -14.95
CA PRO A 379 -6.65 3.50 -15.72
C PRO A 379 -5.91 2.76 -16.84
N SER A 380 -5.83 3.42 -18.01
CA SER A 380 -5.10 2.90 -19.15
C SER A 380 -3.59 2.87 -18.89
N LEU A 381 -2.85 2.05 -19.64
CA LEU A 381 -1.40 1.97 -19.52
C LEU A 381 -0.70 3.32 -19.79
N ALA A 382 -1.22 4.14 -20.71
CA ALA A 382 -0.67 5.47 -20.95
C ALA A 382 -0.81 6.39 -19.72
N THR A 383 -1.96 6.32 -19.06
CA THR A 383 -2.23 7.04 -17.80
C THR A 383 -1.34 6.55 -16.66
N ILE A 384 -1.16 5.24 -16.53
CA ILE A 384 -0.30 4.67 -15.48
C ILE A 384 1.15 5.14 -15.67
N ARG A 385 1.62 5.23 -16.91
CA ARG A 385 2.95 5.77 -17.22
C ARG A 385 3.08 7.24 -16.85
N SER A 386 2.09 8.07 -17.20
CA SER A 386 2.13 9.48 -16.82
C SER A 386 2.06 9.65 -15.29
N LEU A 387 1.37 8.76 -14.56
CA LEU A 387 1.41 8.73 -13.11
C LEU A 387 2.82 8.39 -12.58
N PHE A 388 3.51 7.42 -13.17
CA PHE A 388 4.89 7.09 -12.79
C PHE A 388 5.90 8.22 -13.05
N GLU A 389 5.63 9.09 -14.03
CA GLU A 389 6.43 10.29 -14.26
C GLU A 389 6.18 11.37 -13.21
N VAL A 390 4.94 11.50 -12.73
CA VAL A 390 4.54 12.49 -11.71
C VAL A 390 4.99 12.06 -10.31
N VAL A 391 5.07 10.75 -10.04
CA VAL A 391 5.58 10.23 -8.77
C VAL A 391 6.96 10.78 -8.48
N ASN A 392 7.14 11.29 -7.27
CA ASN A 392 8.42 11.79 -6.82
C ASN A 392 9.47 10.67 -6.89
N LYS A 393 10.32 10.71 -7.91
CA LYS A 393 11.55 9.91 -7.99
C LYS A 393 12.59 10.52 -7.07
N GLU A 394 12.33 10.51 -5.76
CA GLU A 394 13.39 10.83 -4.82
C GLU A 394 14.32 9.62 -4.77
N GLU A 395 15.55 9.82 -5.23
CA GLU A 395 16.63 8.84 -5.07
C GLU A 395 16.67 8.41 -3.60
N PRO A 396 16.85 7.10 -3.31
CA PRO A 396 16.99 6.65 -1.94
C PRO A 396 18.11 7.48 -1.29
N VAL A 397 17.74 8.35 -0.34
CA VAL A 397 18.73 9.08 0.47
C VAL A 397 19.71 8.03 0.96
N LYS A 398 20.95 8.10 0.46
CA LYS A 398 22.02 7.13 0.79
C LYS A 398 21.87 6.78 2.25
N PRO A 399 21.71 5.49 2.61
CA PRO A 399 21.31 5.11 3.94
C PRO A 399 22.23 5.82 4.93
N THR A 400 21.70 6.85 5.58
CA THR A 400 22.40 7.51 6.67
C THR A 400 22.62 6.38 7.65
N GLU A 401 23.88 6.01 7.86
CA GLU A 401 24.27 4.89 8.70
C GLU A 401 23.43 4.98 9.97
N LYS A 402 22.47 4.04 10.11
CA LYS A 402 21.60 4.02 11.27
C LYS A 402 22.55 3.88 12.44
N LYS A 403 22.71 4.95 13.24
CA LYS A 403 23.54 4.93 14.44
C LYS A 403 23.27 3.61 15.15
N PRO A 404 24.32 2.83 15.48
CA PRO A 404 24.14 1.47 15.98
C PRO A 404 23.14 1.53 17.13
N LYS A 405 22.00 0.83 16.97
CA LYS A 405 21.01 0.73 18.04
C LYS A 405 21.77 0.23 19.27
N LYS A 406 21.72 0.97 20.38
CA LYS A 406 22.30 0.52 21.65
C LYS A 406 21.81 -0.92 21.89
N LYS A 407 22.74 -1.85 22.13
CA LYS A 407 22.40 -3.25 22.43
C LYS A 407 21.35 -3.23 23.53
N SER A 408 20.16 -3.75 23.26
CA SER A 408 19.12 -3.86 24.29
C SER A 408 19.62 -4.79 25.38
N THR A 409 19.41 -4.42 26.64
CA THR A 409 19.65 -5.29 27.80
C THR A 409 18.68 -6.46 27.88
N LEU A 410 17.61 -6.46 27.08
CA LEU A 410 16.65 -7.55 26.95
C LEU A 410 17.23 -8.72 26.13
N PRO A 411 16.90 -9.97 26.46
CA PRO A 411 17.28 -11.12 25.65
C PRO A 411 16.65 -11.02 24.24
N PRO A 412 17.34 -11.51 23.19
CA PRO A 412 16.86 -11.40 21.82
C PRO A 412 15.57 -12.19 21.60
N THR A 413 14.65 -11.62 20.84
CA THR A 413 13.37 -12.27 20.51
C THR A 413 13.62 -13.51 19.64
N LYS A 414 12.76 -14.54 19.70
CA LYS A 414 12.86 -15.75 18.85
C LYS A 414 13.01 -15.44 17.36
N LYS A 415 12.31 -14.41 16.86
CA LYS A 415 12.41 -13.91 15.48
C LYS A 415 13.82 -13.37 15.16
N GLU A 416 14.40 -12.64 16.11
CA GLU A 416 15.73 -12.05 15.99
C GLU A 416 16.82 -13.12 16.06
N LEU A 417 16.70 -14.10 16.97
CA LEU A 417 17.56 -15.28 17.00
C LEU A 417 17.52 -16.07 15.68
N LYS A 418 16.32 -16.26 15.10
CA LYS A 418 16.17 -16.93 13.79
C LYS A 418 16.85 -16.15 12.68
N TYR A 419 16.71 -14.83 12.68
CA TYR A 419 17.36 -13.95 11.71
C TYR A 419 18.90 -13.97 11.85
N GLN A 420 19.41 -13.91 13.08
CA GLN A 420 20.85 -14.03 13.37
C GLN A 420 21.41 -15.37 12.89
N ARG A 421 20.74 -16.49 13.18
CA ARG A 421 21.14 -17.82 12.66
C ARG A 421 21.13 -17.88 11.14
N GLN A 422 20.19 -17.19 10.49
CA GLN A 422 20.13 -17.13 9.02
C GLN A 422 21.31 -16.33 8.45
N LEU A 423 21.67 -15.20 9.06
CA LEU A 423 22.84 -14.41 8.68
C LEU A 423 24.14 -15.20 8.89
N GLU A 424 24.27 -15.90 10.02
CA GLU A 424 25.43 -16.74 10.30
C GLU A 424 25.56 -17.88 9.27
N ARG A 425 24.45 -18.52 8.92
CA ARG A 425 24.42 -19.53 7.85
C ARG A 425 24.85 -18.94 6.50
N GLN A 426 24.40 -17.73 6.16
CA GLN A 426 24.80 -17.06 4.92
C GLN A 426 26.29 -16.70 4.92
N ALA A 427 26.82 -16.22 6.05
CA ALA A 427 28.23 -15.87 6.19
C ALA A 427 29.18 -17.08 6.12
N ARG A 428 28.71 -18.28 6.50
CA ARG A 428 29.47 -19.53 6.39
C ARG A 428 29.52 -20.11 4.97
N LEU A 429 28.70 -19.62 4.03
CA LEU A 429 28.72 -20.09 2.65
C LEU A 429 29.97 -19.60 1.92
N ASP A 430 30.37 -20.30 0.86
CA ASP A 430 31.45 -19.85 -0.01
C ASP A 430 31.14 -18.46 -0.61
N ALA A 431 32.17 -17.63 -0.79
CA ALA A 431 32.05 -16.25 -1.26
C ALA A 431 31.33 -16.15 -2.61
N LYS A 432 31.59 -17.10 -3.53
CA LYS A 432 30.89 -17.17 -4.83
C LYS A 432 29.40 -17.43 -4.66
N VAL A 433 29.02 -18.29 -3.71
CA VAL A 433 27.61 -18.60 -3.42
C VAL A 433 26.93 -17.40 -2.77
N GLN A 434 27.62 -16.68 -1.88
CA GLN A 434 27.13 -15.44 -1.31
C GLN A 434 26.84 -14.39 -2.40
N GLN A 435 27.79 -14.14 -3.31
CA GLN A 435 27.61 -13.23 -4.44
C GLN A 435 26.44 -13.62 -5.33
N ARG A 436 26.33 -14.92 -5.68
CA ARG A 436 25.20 -15.43 -6.47
C ARG A 436 23.85 -15.19 -5.77
N ASN A 437 23.76 -15.49 -4.48
CA ASN A 437 22.53 -15.31 -3.71
C ASN A 437 22.15 -13.83 -3.57
N LEU A 438 23.15 -12.95 -3.38
CA LEU A 438 22.94 -11.50 -3.38
C LEU A 438 22.44 -11.02 -4.74
N TYR A 439 23.08 -11.43 -5.83
CA TYR A 439 22.63 -11.11 -7.19
C TYR A 439 21.20 -11.54 -7.45
N LEU A 440 20.86 -12.81 -7.18
CA LEU A 440 19.50 -13.33 -7.40
C LEU A 440 18.49 -12.56 -6.55
N LYS A 441 18.81 -12.28 -5.28
CA LYS A 441 17.94 -11.51 -4.39
C LYS A 441 17.72 -10.08 -4.90
N THR A 442 18.77 -9.39 -5.31
CA THR A 442 18.69 -8.02 -5.84
C THR A 442 17.88 -8.00 -7.14
N ARG A 443 18.16 -8.92 -8.06
CA ARG A 443 17.46 -9.02 -9.34
C ARG A 443 15.97 -9.35 -9.15
N ASP A 444 15.66 -10.32 -8.31
CA ASP A 444 14.27 -10.71 -8.02
C ASP A 444 13.51 -9.57 -7.32
N ASN A 445 14.17 -8.76 -6.49
CA ASN A 445 13.58 -7.55 -5.92
C ASN A 445 13.26 -6.52 -7.01
N LYS A 446 14.15 -6.29 -7.98
CA LYS A 446 13.91 -5.37 -9.10
C LYS A 446 12.76 -5.84 -9.99
N LEU A 447 12.63 -7.14 -10.21
CA LEU A 447 11.50 -7.69 -10.97
C LEU A 447 10.17 -7.55 -10.22
N LYS A 448 10.18 -7.64 -8.89
CA LYS A 448 8.98 -7.54 -8.06
C LYS A 448 8.52 -6.11 -7.79
N PHE A 449 9.46 -5.19 -7.58
CA PHE A 449 9.20 -3.80 -7.16
C PHE A 449 9.55 -2.77 -8.23
N GLY A 450 9.93 -3.22 -9.43
CA GLY A 450 10.36 -2.37 -10.52
C GLY A 450 11.86 -2.09 -10.53
N SER A 451 12.39 -1.81 -11.73
CA SER A 451 13.80 -1.44 -11.94
C SER A 451 14.08 -0.03 -11.42
N SER A 452 13.18 0.91 -11.74
CA SER A 452 13.19 2.31 -11.29
C SER A 452 12.88 2.48 -9.80
N GLY A 453 12.26 1.47 -9.15
CA GLY A 453 11.78 1.56 -7.77
C GLY A 453 10.54 2.46 -7.57
N VAL A 454 9.93 2.92 -8.67
CA VAL A 454 8.74 3.74 -8.69
C VAL A 454 7.51 2.85 -8.51
N ASN A 455 6.75 3.12 -7.45
CA ASN A 455 5.55 2.39 -7.10
C ASN A 455 4.40 3.35 -6.82
N VAL A 456 3.23 3.06 -7.38
CA VAL A 456 1.98 3.78 -7.13
C VAL A 456 0.96 2.81 -6.59
N ILE A 457 0.27 3.21 -5.53
CA ILE A 457 -0.89 2.48 -5.06
C ILE A 457 -2.15 3.13 -5.63
N ILE A 458 -2.99 2.33 -6.27
CA ILE A 458 -4.32 2.75 -6.70
C ILE A 458 -5.33 2.18 -5.73
N ALA A 459 -6.06 3.05 -5.04
CA ALA A 459 -7.23 2.67 -4.27
C ALA A 459 -8.45 2.71 -5.18
N THR A 460 -8.98 1.54 -5.52
CA THR A 460 -10.24 1.41 -6.26
C THR A 460 -11.39 1.37 -5.26
N VAL A 461 -12.33 2.28 -5.42
CA VAL A 461 -13.58 2.36 -4.65
C VAL A 461 -14.72 1.90 -5.55
N ASN A 462 -15.54 0.98 -5.05
CA ASN A 462 -16.77 0.53 -5.70
C ASN A 462 -17.84 0.31 -4.63
N GLN A 463 -18.90 1.12 -4.62
CA GLN A 463 -20.01 0.99 -3.67
C GLN A 463 -19.58 0.79 -2.19
N GLY A 464 -18.52 1.49 -1.75
CA GLY A 464 -17.98 1.37 -0.39
C GLY A 464 -17.00 0.21 -0.15
N ILE A 465 -16.77 -0.64 -1.16
CA ILE A 465 -15.70 -1.64 -1.15
C ILE A 465 -14.41 -0.97 -1.59
N LEU A 466 -13.39 -1.06 -0.73
CA LEU A 466 -12.06 -0.51 -0.97
C LEU A 466 -11.09 -1.64 -1.33
N ASN A 467 -10.40 -1.51 -2.46
CA ASN A 467 -9.30 -2.40 -2.84
C ASN A 467 -8.06 -1.58 -3.19
N PHE A 468 -6.88 -2.08 -2.82
CA PHE A 468 -5.60 -1.41 -3.05
C PHE A 468 -4.75 -2.24 -4.00
N VAL A 469 -4.46 -1.67 -5.17
CA VAL A 469 -3.62 -2.29 -6.20
C VAL A 469 -2.27 -1.60 -6.21
N ASN A 470 -1.20 -2.35 -5.99
CA ASN A 470 0.16 -1.84 -6.12
C ASN A 470 0.63 -2.01 -7.57
N LEU A 471 1.01 -0.90 -8.20
CA LEU A 471 1.56 -0.86 -9.55
C LEU A 471 3.01 -0.37 -9.50
N SER A 472 3.91 -1.18 -10.04
CA SER A 472 5.34 -0.88 -10.12
C SER A 472 5.78 -0.79 -11.58
N GLU A 473 6.72 0.11 -11.88
CA GLU A 473 7.38 0.16 -13.18
C GLU A 473 8.34 -1.04 -13.33
N ALA A 474 7.83 -2.16 -13.83
CA ALA A 474 8.61 -3.38 -14.03
C ALA A 474 9.13 -3.47 -15.46
N ASP A 475 10.44 -3.66 -15.59
CA ASP A 475 11.11 -4.00 -16.83
C ASP A 475 11.75 -5.39 -16.72
N PHE A 476 11.45 -6.27 -17.68
CA PHE A 476 12.00 -7.62 -17.75
C PHE A 476 13.32 -7.70 -18.53
N GLU A 477 13.68 -6.63 -19.25
CA GLU A 477 14.98 -6.50 -19.92
C GLU A 477 16.08 -6.19 -18.92
N LEU A 478 15.77 -5.45 -17.85
CA LEU A 478 16.70 -5.08 -16.77
C LEU A 478 17.99 -4.45 -17.31
N LYS A 479 17.86 -3.61 -18.35
CA LYS A 479 18.99 -2.87 -18.96
C LYS A 479 19.45 -1.76 -18.02
N GLU A 480 20.76 -1.54 -17.97
CA GLU A 480 21.39 -0.37 -17.31
C GLU A 480 21.10 -0.23 -15.79
N ILE A 481 21.07 -1.35 -15.06
CA ILE A 481 20.87 -1.34 -13.59
C ILE A 481 22.22 -1.41 -12.87
N GLU A 482 22.66 -0.26 -12.35
CA GLU A 482 23.93 -0.11 -11.60
C GLU A 482 24.09 -1.16 -10.48
N ASP A 483 23.04 -1.42 -9.70
CA ASP A 483 23.06 -2.37 -8.57
C ASP A 483 23.45 -3.80 -8.98
N LEU A 484 23.07 -4.22 -10.18
CA LEU A 484 23.32 -5.58 -10.68
C LEU A 484 24.67 -5.66 -11.41
N ASP A 485 25.04 -4.60 -12.13
CA ASP A 485 26.33 -4.48 -12.81
C ASP A 485 27.49 -4.44 -11.81
N VAL A 486 27.29 -3.86 -10.62
CA VAL A 486 28.28 -3.91 -9.53
C VAL A 486 28.59 -5.36 -9.08
N ILE A 487 27.61 -6.27 -9.16
CA ILE A 487 27.79 -7.67 -8.73
C ILE A 487 28.34 -8.53 -9.88
N TYR A 488 27.79 -8.38 -11.08
CA TYR A 488 28.22 -9.10 -12.28
C TYR A 488 28.31 -8.15 -13.48
N PRO A 489 29.45 -7.47 -13.67
CA PRO A 489 29.59 -6.46 -14.72
C PRO A 489 29.50 -7.07 -16.12
N GLY A 490 28.73 -6.44 -17.00
CA GLY A 490 28.63 -6.81 -18.42
C GLY A 490 27.85 -8.10 -18.69
N LYS A 491 27.16 -8.64 -17.68
CA LYS A 491 26.27 -9.78 -17.84
C LYS A 491 24.87 -9.29 -18.19
N ASP A 492 24.25 -9.87 -19.21
CA ASP A 492 22.83 -9.64 -19.45
C ASP A 492 22.00 -10.10 -18.25
N HIS A 493 21.27 -9.16 -17.65
CA HIS A 493 20.45 -9.37 -16.46
C HIS A 493 19.00 -9.70 -16.80
N GLY A 494 18.59 -9.48 -18.05
CA GLY A 494 17.25 -9.68 -18.54
C GLY A 494 16.77 -11.12 -18.38
N ILE A 495 15.46 -11.28 -18.23
CA ILE A 495 14.79 -12.58 -18.27
C ILE A 495 14.30 -12.89 -19.69
N VAL A 496 14.12 -11.85 -20.52
CA VAL A 496 13.66 -11.98 -21.89
C VAL A 496 14.85 -12.12 -22.82
N TYR A 497 14.89 -13.21 -23.59
CA TYR A 497 15.82 -13.32 -24.72
C TYR A 497 15.50 -12.23 -25.73
N MET A 498 16.47 -11.35 -25.99
CA MET A 498 16.48 -10.55 -27.20
C MET A 498 16.68 -11.54 -28.36
N ASP A 499 15.69 -11.65 -29.24
CA ASP A 499 15.96 -12.23 -30.56
C ASP A 499 16.92 -11.26 -31.25
N GLY A 500 18.19 -11.63 -31.31
CA GLY A 500 19.26 -10.85 -31.93
C GLY A 500 19.15 -10.80 -33.44
#